data_AF-A0A7J9I6T4-F1
#
_entry.id   AF-A0A7J9I6T4-F1
#
_cell.length_a   1.000
_cell.length_b   1.000
_cell.length_c   1.000
_cell.angle_alpha   90.00
_cell.angle_beta   90.00
_cell.angle_gamma   90.00
#
_symmetry.space_group_name_H-M   'P 1'
#
loop_
_entity.id
_entity.type
_entity.pdbx_description
1 polymer ?
#
loop_
_entity_poly.entity_id
_entity_poly.type
_entity_poly.pdbx_seq_one_letter_code
_entity_poly.pdbx_strand_id
1 'polypeptide(L)' 'MKSIWKTKKKFEIQTAGQNLFLIVFELEEYLELIMEGRPWLFRKSLILFDRLIQTVERS' A
#
# COMPACT_ATOMS: atom_id res chain seq x y z
N MET A 1 -12.39 14.83 -0.21
CA MET A 1 -11.02 14.40 0.10
C MET A 1 -10.25 14.36 -1.22
N LYS A 2 -9.17 15.15 -1.37
CA LYS A 2 -8.26 15.00 -2.52
C LYS A 2 -7.54 13.66 -2.34
N SER A 3 -7.70 12.73 -3.28
CA SER A 3 -6.90 11.50 -3.30
C SER A 3 -5.44 11.90 -3.43
N ILE A 4 -4.62 11.58 -2.42
CA ILE A 4 -3.18 11.87 -2.47
C ILE A 4 -2.50 10.95 -3.49
N TRP A 5 -3.04 9.74 -3.65
CA TRP A 5 -2.58 8.79 -4.66
C TRP A 5 -3.31 9.07 -5.97
N LYS A 6 -2.60 9.71 -6.90
CA LYS A 6 -3.00 9.86 -8.29
C LYS A 6 -2.43 8.69 -9.10
N THR A 7 -2.94 7.48 -8.87
CA THR A 7 -2.59 6.37 -9.76
C THR A 7 -3.35 6.55 -11.07
N LYS A 8 -2.66 6.46 -12.22
CA LYS A 8 -3.36 6.48 -13.52
C LYS A 8 -4.07 5.16 -13.78
N LYS A 9 -3.64 4.09 -13.11
CA LYS A 9 -4.21 2.74 -13.19
C LYS A 9 -4.91 2.35 -11.88
N LYS A 10 -5.77 1.34 -11.95
CA LYS A 10 -6.49 0.81 -10.79
C LYS A 10 -5.51 0.12 -9.84
N PHE A 11 -5.84 0.15 -8.55
CA PHE A 11 -5.18 -0.66 -7.53
C PHE A 11 -6.27 -1.37 -6.73
N GLU A 12 -5.91 -2.51 -6.16
CA GLU A 12 -6.82 -3.31 -5.34
C GLU A 12 -6.40 -3.23 -3.88
N ILE A 13 -7.39 -3.16 -2.98
CA ILE A 13 -7.16 -3.26 -1.54
C ILE A 13 -7.91 -4.49 -1.05
N GLN A 14 -7.17 -5.41 -0.43
CA GLN A 14 -7.72 -6.59 0.23
C GLN A 14 -7.52 -6.46 1.74
N THR A 15 -8.57 -6.76 2.51
CA THR A 15 -8.51 -6.75 3.98
C THR A 15 -7.99 -8.09 4.49
N ALA A 16 -6.84 -8.09 5.17
CA ALA A 16 -6.28 -9.29 5.80
C ALA A 16 -6.68 -9.44 7.28
N GLY A 17 -7.45 -8.47 7.81
CA GLY A 17 -7.91 -8.44 9.20
C GLY A 17 -6.90 -7.78 10.14
N GLN A 18 -7.30 -7.50 11.39
CA GLN A 18 -6.41 -6.94 12.43
C GLN A 18 -5.65 -5.66 12.01
N ASN A 19 -6.31 -4.75 11.28
CA ASN A 19 -5.72 -3.54 10.70
C ASN A 19 -4.64 -3.78 9.63
N LEU A 20 -4.54 -5.00 9.09
CA LEU A 20 -3.69 -5.34 7.96
C LEU A 20 -4.48 -5.24 6.65
N PHE A 21 -3.85 -4.59 5.69
CA PHE A 21 -4.37 -4.39 4.34
C PHE A 21 -3.30 -4.77 3.35
N LEU A 22 -3.67 -5.55 2.35
CA LEU A 22 -2.84 -5.83 1.19
C LEU A 22 -3.26 -4.86 0.09
N ILE A 23 -2.33 -4.06 -0.40
CA ILE A 23 -2.57 -3.17 -1.53
C ILE A 23 -1.74 -3.67 -2.71
N VAL A 24 -2.43 -4.00 -3.79
CA VAL A 24 -1.81 -4.51 -5.02
C VAL A 24 -1.86 -3.42 -6.08
N PHE A 25 -0.68 -2.99 -6.53
CA PHE A 25 -0.53 -2.02 -7.60
C PHE A 25 -0.19 -2.74 -8.90
N GLU A 26 -0.75 -2.25 -10.00
CA GLU A 26 -0.44 -2.79 -11.33
C GLU A 26 0.95 -2.38 -11.83
N LEU A 27 1.47 -1.23 -11.37
CA LEU A 27 2.79 -0.72 -11.76
C LEU A 27 3.67 -0.50 -10.52
N GLU A 28 4.93 -0.91 -10.62
CA GLU A 28 5.94 -0.75 -9.57
C GLU A 28 6.23 0.72 -9.25
N GLU A 29 6.14 1.62 -10.24
CA GLU A 29 6.32 3.07 -10.05
C GLU A 29 5.41 3.65 -8.94
N TYR A 30 4.17 3.14 -8.82
CA TYR A 30 3.24 3.59 -7.79
C TYR A 30 3.60 3.05 -6.41
N LEU A 31 4.16 1.83 -6.35
CA LEU A 31 4.66 1.25 -5.12
C LEU A 31 5.84 2.08 -4.61
N GLU A 32 6.79 2.43 -5.47
CA GLU A 32 7.96 3.25 -5.10
C GLU A 32 7.53 4.61 -4.55
N LEU A 33 6.66 5.33 -5.26
CA LEU A 33 6.14 6.63 -4.82
C LEU A 33 5.46 6.57 -3.44
N ILE A 34 4.72 5.50 -3.16
CA ILE A 34 4.04 5.34 -1.87
C ILE A 34 5.05 4.98 -0.77
N MET A 35 6.09 4.23 -1.10
CA MET A 35 7.14 3.84 -0.17
C MET A 35 8.08 5.00 0.17
N GLU A 36 8.31 5.95 -0.73
CA GLU A 36 9.08 7.17 -0.48
C GLU A 36 8.34 8.14 0.43
N GLY A 37 7.02 8.28 0.28
CA GLY A 37 6.21 9.23 1.06
C GLY A 37 5.91 8.82 2.51
N ARG A 38 6.54 7.76 3.02
CA ARG A 38 6.35 7.29 4.39
C ARG A 38 6.98 8.25 5.41
N PRO A 39 6.39 8.40 6.61
CA PRO A 39 5.17 7.74 7.10
C PRO A 39 3.87 8.43 6.66
N TRP A 40 2.79 7.67 6.48
CA TRP A 40 1.50 8.22 6.06
C TRP A 40 0.57 8.45 7.26
N LEU A 41 -0.10 9.60 7.28
CA LEU A 41 -1.12 9.93 8.29
C LEU A 41 -2.51 9.90 7.65
N PHE A 42 -3.40 9.05 8.16
CA PHE A 42 -4.78 8.99 7.71
C PHE A 42 -5.73 8.94 8.91
N ARG A 43 -6.67 9.91 8.99
CA ARG A 43 -7.66 9.99 10.08
C ARG A 43 -7.05 9.89 11.49
N LYS A 44 -5.90 10.53 11.71
CA LYS A 44 -5.11 10.47 12.96
C LYS A 44 -4.48 9.11 13.28
N SER A 45 -4.52 8.15 12.35
CA SER A 45 -3.81 6.88 12.44
C SER A 45 -2.56 6.93 11.57
N LEU A 46 -1.46 6.40 12.12
CA LEU A 46 -0.23 6.18 11.38
C LEU A 46 -0.39 4.93 10.51
N ILE A 47 -0.16 5.06 9.22
CA ILE A 47 -0.15 3.95 8.28
C ILE A 47 1.30 3.66 7.89
N LEU A 48 1.72 2.43 8.17
CA LEU A 48 3.02 1.90 7.78
C LEU A 48 2.81 0.98 6.57
N PHE A 49 3.52 1.25 5.48
CA PHE A 49 3.60 0.34 4.36
C PHE A 49 4.91 -0.43 4.42
N ASP A 50 4.81 -1.72 4.13
CA ASP A 50 5.95 -2.59 3.90
C ASP A 50 5.82 -3.23 2.51
N ARG A 51 6.95 -3.39 1.82
CA ARG A 51 6.97 -4.02 0.49
C ARG A 51 7.05 -5.52 0.71
N LEU A 52 6.06 -6.24 0.18
CA LEU A 52 6.17 -7.69 0.04
C LEU A 52 7.23 -8.01 -1.02
N ILE A 53 8.44 -8.30 -0.56
CA ILE A 53 9.49 -8.91 -1.36
C ILE A 53 9.17 -10.41 -1.36
N GLN A 54 8.98 -11.03 -2.52
CA GLN A 54 8.66 -12.45 -2.61
C GLN A 54 9.73 -13.30 -1.91
N THR A 55 9.43 -13.75 -0.70
CA THR A 55 9.86 -15.04 -0.16
C THR A 55 8.86 -15.40 0.93
N VAL A 56 7.99 -16.37 0.63
CA VAL A 56 7.68 -17.56 1.44
C VAL A 56 6.45 -18.17 0.77
N GLU A 57 6.68 -19.16 -0.08
CA GLU A 57 5.73 -20.26 -0.20
C GLU A 57 5.52 -20.77 1.23
N ARG A 58 4.33 -20.57 1.80
CA ARG A 58 3.96 -21.26 3.02
C ARG A 58 3.73 -22.71 2.61
N SER A 59 4.79 -23.51 2.73
CA SER A 59 4.77 -24.98 2.73
C SER A 59 3.73 -25.53 3.69
#